data_AF-A0A7Y4CN41-F1
#
_entry.id   AF-A0A7Y4CN41-F1
#
_cell.length_a   1.000
_cell.length_b   1.000
_cell.length_c   1.000
_cell.angle_alpha   90.00
_cell.angle_beta   90.00
_cell.angle_gamma   90.00
#
_symmetry.space_group_name_H-M   'P 1'
#
loop_
_entity.id
_entity.type
_entity.pdbx_description
1 polymer ?
#
loop_
_entity_poly.entity_id
_entity_poly.type
_entity_poly.pdbx_seq_one_letter_code
_entity_poly.pdbx_strand_id
1 'polypeptide(L)'
;MSIERHGISVGIERVSGETIIVFKAKGKLTHDDYQAMIPILKTTIKEIDSSALKMLVDISTLTGWELRAAWDDFKLGLELNSKRDKIAICGDKSWQELASKVGGWFVSGDIKSFEEHDSAIEWLVD
;
A
#
# COMPACT_ATOMS: atom_id res chain seq x y z
N MET A 1 19.49 25.65 0.32
CA MET A 1 18.32 25.01 -0.30
C MET A 1 18.11 23.68 0.38
N SER A 2 16.92 23.44 0.94
CA SER A 2 16.57 22.16 1.55
C SER A 2 16.19 21.19 0.43
N ILE A 3 16.80 20.01 0.39
CA ILE A 3 16.44 18.97 -0.59
C ILE A 3 15.17 18.28 -0.08
N GLU A 4 14.04 18.53 -0.73
CA GLU A 4 12.80 17.80 -0.46
C GLU A 4 12.85 16.43 -1.11
N ARG A 5 12.64 15.38 -0.31
CA ARG A 5 12.62 13.98 -0.78
C ARG A 5 11.20 13.46 -0.67
N HIS A 6 10.61 13.11 -1.79
CA HIS A 6 9.37 12.35 -1.90
C HIS A 6 9.63 11.04 -2.64
N GLY A 7 8.66 10.13 -2.60
CA GLY A 7 8.68 8.93 -3.40
C GLY A 7 8.02 7.75 -2.71
N ILE A 8 8.12 6.61 -3.38
CA ILE A 8 7.50 5.36 -2.98
C ILE A 8 8.58 4.29 -2.91
N SER A 9 8.57 3.50 -1.84
CA SER A 9 9.41 2.31 -1.72
C SER A 9 8.55 1.08 -1.50
N VAL A 10 8.93 -0.01 -2.15
CA VAL A 10 8.33 -1.34 -1.96
C VAL A 10 9.41 -2.25 -1.39
N GLY A 11 9.11 -2.89 -0.27
CA GLY A 11 9.94 -3.88 0.39
C GLY A 11 9.18 -5.18 0.64
N ILE A 12 9.93 -6.23 0.95
CA ILE A 12 9.38 -7.50 1.42
C ILE A 12 9.94 -7.73 2.81
N GLU A 13 9.06 -7.94 3.77
CA GLU A 13 9.39 -8.29 5.14
C GLU A 13 8.92 -9.70 5.47
N ARG A 14 9.60 -10.33 6.44
CA ARG A 14 9.19 -11.63 6.98
C ARG A 14 8.98 -11.52 8.47
N VAL A 15 7.76 -11.80 8.91
CA VAL A 15 7.35 -11.73 10.31
C VAL A 15 6.59 -13.01 10.65
N SER A 16 7.02 -13.72 11.68
CA SER A 16 6.38 -14.97 12.14
C SER A 16 6.18 -16.05 11.06
N GLY A 17 7.06 -16.10 10.05
CA GLY A 17 6.98 -17.04 8.92
C GLY A 17 6.13 -16.54 7.74
N GLU A 18 5.40 -15.44 7.93
CA GLU A 18 4.56 -14.82 6.91
C GLU A 18 5.37 -13.81 6.09
N THR A 19 5.04 -13.70 4.80
CA THR A 19 5.65 -12.73 3.89
C THR A 19 4.74 -11.51 3.76
N ILE A 20 5.26 -10.33 4.06
CA ILE A 20 4.52 -9.07 4.05
C ILE A 20 5.13 -8.15 3.00
N ILE A 21 4.31 -7.64 2.09
CA ILE A 21 4.72 -6.56 1.19
C ILE A 21 4.59 -5.24 1.94
N VAL A 22 5.67 -4.47 2.05
CA VAL A 22 5.65 -3.15 2.68
C VAL A 22 5.73 -2.08 1.60
N PHE A 23 4.63 -1.35 1.45
CA PHE A 23 4.52 -0.17 0.63
C PHE A 23 4.66 1.06 1.51
N LYS A 24 5.66 1.90 1.27
CA LYS A 24 5.86 3.13 2.04
C LYS A 24 5.87 4.34 1.12
N ALA A 25 5.03 5.31 1.44
CA ALA A 25 4.91 6.58 0.73
C ALA A 25 5.37 7.74 1.61
N LYS A 26 6.18 8.64 1.05
CA LYS A 26 6.72 9.80 1.76
C LYS A 26 6.63 11.07 0.92
N GLY A 27 6.33 12.20 1.58
CA GLY A 27 6.29 13.52 0.96
C GLY A 27 5.05 13.71 0.08
N LYS A 28 5.15 14.59 -0.92
CA LYS A 28 4.07 14.83 -1.90
C LYS A 28 4.32 13.94 -3.12
N LEU A 29 3.48 12.93 -3.32
CA LEU A 29 3.61 12.03 -4.46
C LEU A 29 3.14 12.69 -5.76
N THR A 30 3.91 12.50 -6.81
CA THR A 30 3.66 12.99 -8.17
C THR A 30 3.20 11.86 -9.08
N HIS A 31 2.75 12.19 -10.28
CA HIS A 31 2.38 11.20 -11.29
C HIS A 31 3.54 10.24 -11.63
N ASP A 32 4.75 10.77 -11.79
CA ASP A 32 5.95 10.01 -12.11
C ASP A 32 6.30 8.98 -11.03
N ASP A 33 6.10 9.31 -9.75
CA ASP A 33 6.32 8.37 -8.64
C ASP A 33 5.43 7.12 -8.80
N TYR A 34 4.16 7.32 -9.17
CA TYR A 34 3.24 6.21 -9.40
C TYR A 34 3.59 5.41 -10.65
N GLN A 35 3.90 6.08 -11.77
CA GLN A 35 4.26 5.42 -13.03
C GLN A 35 5.50 4.53 -12.86
N ALA A 36 6.50 4.99 -12.11
CA ALA A 36 7.69 4.20 -11.80
C ALA A 36 7.39 3.02 -10.86
N MET A 37 6.50 3.21 -9.88
CA MET A 37 6.21 2.21 -8.86
C MET A 37 5.30 1.07 -9.37
N ILE A 38 4.26 1.38 -10.15
CA ILE A 38 3.26 0.40 -10.59
C ILE A 38 3.87 -0.89 -11.17
N PRO A 39 4.83 -0.86 -12.12
CA PRO A 39 5.42 -2.09 -12.65
C PRO A 39 6.21 -2.86 -11.58
N ILE A 40 6.91 -2.18 -10.67
CA ILE A 40 7.67 -2.81 -9.59
C ILE A 40 6.72 -3.55 -8.65
N LEU A 41 5.62 -2.90 -8.26
CA LEU A 41 4.64 -3.49 -7.36
C LEU A 41 3.89 -4.65 -8.03
N LYS A 42 3.50 -4.52 -9.31
CA LYS A 42 2.88 -5.61 -10.09
C LYS A 42 3.81 -6.83 -10.18
N THR A 43 5.11 -6.63 -10.44
CA THR A 43 6.08 -7.72 -10.44
C THR A 43 6.23 -8.33 -9.04
N THR A 44 6.37 -7.50 -8.00
CA THR A 44 6.53 -7.97 -6.62
C THR A 44 5.34 -8.85 -6.19
N ILE A 45 4.12 -8.44 -6.51
CA ILE A 45 2.90 -9.20 -6.18
C ILE A 45 2.83 -10.51 -6.98
N LYS A 46 3.19 -10.49 -8.27
CA LYS A 46 3.19 -11.69 -9.11
C LYS A 46 4.22 -12.74 -8.68
N GLU A 47 5.38 -12.30 -8.23
CA GLU A 47 6.47 -13.19 -7.78
C GLU A 47 6.20 -13.80 -6.40
N ILE A 48 5.30 -13.21 -5.62
CA ILE A 48 4.86 -13.76 -4.34
C ILE A 48 3.79 -14.82 -4.61
N ASP A 49 4.25 -16.06 -4.73
CA ASP A 49 3.41 -17.27 -4.76
C ASP A 49 2.88 -17.55 -3.35
N SER A 50 1.98 -16.68 -2.88
CA SER A 50 1.34 -16.81 -1.58
C SER A 50 -0.17 -16.90 -1.77
N SER A 51 -0.77 -17.93 -1.18
CA SER A 51 -2.22 -18.17 -1.21
C SER A 51 -3.06 -17.07 -0.52
N ALA A 52 -2.39 -16.08 0.08
CA ALA A 52 -2.95 -14.88 0.71
C ALA A 52 -1.92 -13.75 0.62
N LEU A 53 -2.32 -12.61 0.06
CA LEU A 53 -1.52 -11.38 0.05
C LEU A 53 -1.61 -10.67 1.40
N LYS A 54 -0.47 -10.39 2.02
CA LYS A 54 -0.36 -9.54 3.21
C LYS A 54 0.41 -8.29 2.83
N MET A 55 -0.25 -7.13 2.91
CA MET A 55 0.36 -5.86 2.51
C MET A 55 0.21 -4.81 3.61
N LEU A 56 1.32 -4.16 3.95
CA LEU A 56 1.33 -2.96 4.77
C LEU A 56 1.50 -1.73 3.89
N VAL A 57 0.66 -0.72 4.08
CA VAL A 57 0.70 0.57 3.39
C VAL A 57 1.01 1.65 4.41
N ASP A 58 2.28 2.02 4.53
CA ASP A 58 2.76 3.08 5.40
C ASP A 58 2.67 4.44 4.68
N ILE A 59 1.73 5.26 5.14
CA ILE A 59 1.49 6.63 4.70
C ILE A 59 1.71 7.64 5.84
N SER A 60 2.38 7.24 6.92
CA SER A 60 2.62 8.08 8.10
C SER A 60 3.37 9.39 7.79
N THR A 61 4.15 9.41 6.71
CA THR A 61 4.95 10.57 6.28
C THR A 61 4.49 11.15 4.93
N LEU A 62 3.29 10.78 4.49
CA LEU A 62 2.67 11.26 3.27
C LEU A 62 2.06 12.65 3.52
N THR A 63 2.46 13.63 2.72
CA THR A 63 1.95 15.01 2.84
C THR A 63 0.95 15.37 1.75
N GLY A 64 0.80 14.52 0.72
CA GLY A 64 -0.19 14.69 -0.34
C GLY A 64 0.13 13.83 -1.57
N TRP A 65 -0.76 13.83 -2.57
CA TRP A 65 -0.55 13.12 -3.83
C TRP A 65 -1.32 13.74 -5.00
N GLU A 66 -0.75 13.60 -6.20
CA GLU A 66 -1.29 14.12 -7.47
C GLU A 66 -1.57 12.97 -8.45
N LEU A 67 -2.65 12.20 -8.25
CA LEU A 67 -3.51 11.58 -9.29
C LEU A 67 -4.42 10.48 -8.72
N ARG A 68 -5.59 10.31 -9.36
CA ARG A 68 -6.48 9.14 -9.19
C ARG A 68 -6.28 8.08 -10.28
N ALA A 69 -5.95 8.48 -11.51
CA ALA A 69 -5.91 7.55 -12.65
C ALA A 69 -4.83 6.45 -12.54
N ALA A 70 -3.66 6.77 -11.98
CA ALA A 70 -2.63 5.76 -11.74
C ALA A 70 -3.09 4.67 -10.76
N TRP A 71 -3.99 5.02 -9.83
CA TRP A 71 -4.67 4.07 -8.96
C TRP A 71 -5.69 3.20 -9.70
N ASP A 72 -6.37 3.72 -10.72
CA ASP A 72 -7.28 2.94 -11.57
C ASP A 72 -6.53 1.89 -12.42
N ASP A 73 -5.39 2.24 -13.02
CA ASP A 73 -4.53 1.30 -13.77
C ASP A 73 -3.86 0.23 -12.89
N PHE A 74 -3.53 0.63 -11.66
CA PHE A 74 -3.08 -0.30 -10.63
C PHE A 74 -4.19 -1.26 -10.26
N LYS A 75 -5.41 -0.74 -10.03
CA LYS A 75 -6.61 -1.49 -9.70
C LYS A 75 -6.96 -2.56 -10.72
N LEU A 76 -6.94 -2.22 -12.01
CA LEU A 76 -7.22 -3.19 -13.08
C LEU A 76 -6.19 -4.33 -13.14
N GLY A 77 -4.99 -4.11 -12.61
CA GLY A 77 -3.91 -5.11 -12.62
C GLY A 77 -3.71 -5.87 -11.31
N LEU A 78 -4.48 -5.56 -10.27
CA LEU A 78 -4.37 -6.18 -8.96
C LEU A 78 -5.65 -6.94 -8.65
N GLU A 79 -5.65 -8.20 -9.07
CA GLU A 79 -6.72 -9.15 -8.80
C GLU A 79 -6.56 -9.66 -7.35
N LEU A 80 -6.99 -8.85 -6.38
CA LEU A 80 -7.08 -9.30 -4.99
C LEU A 80 -8.12 -10.42 -4.89
N ASN A 81 -7.70 -11.58 -4.39
CA ASN A 81 -8.60 -12.67 -4.04
C ASN A 81 -9.20 -12.37 -2.66
N SER A 82 -10.33 -11.67 -2.72
CA SER A 82 -11.15 -11.11 -1.63
C SER A 82 -11.36 -11.93 -0.33
N LYS A 83 -11.06 -13.24 -0.31
CA LYS A 83 -11.30 -14.11 0.88
C LYS A 83 -10.12 -14.30 1.84
N ARG A 84 -8.88 -13.93 1.47
CA ARG A 84 -7.70 -14.15 2.35
C ARG A 84 -6.70 -12.99 2.37
N ASP A 85 -6.82 -12.04 1.45
CA ASP A 85 -5.88 -10.94 1.35
C ASP A 85 -6.15 -9.90 2.44
N LYS A 86 -5.10 -9.52 3.17
CA LYS A 86 -5.13 -8.51 4.23
C LYS A 86 -4.28 -7.30 3.85
N ILE A 87 -4.86 -6.10 3.94
CA ILE A 87 -4.15 -4.85 3.72
C ILE A 87 -4.25 -3.98 4.97
N ALA A 88 -3.12 -3.73 5.63
CA ALA A 88 -3.04 -2.81 6.75
C ALA A 88 -2.57 -1.45 6.26
N ILE A 89 -3.23 -0.36 6.66
CA ILE A 89 -2.84 1.00 6.32
C ILE A 89 -2.35 1.68 7.60
N CYS A 90 -1.09 2.10 7.63
CA CYS A 90 -0.47 2.78 8.77
C CYS A 90 -0.34 4.28 8.49
N GLY A 91 -1.04 5.12 9.25
CA GLY A 91 -0.91 6.59 9.20
C GLY A 91 -2.18 7.36 9.57
N ASP A 92 -2.00 8.57 10.13
CA ASP A 92 -3.10 9.44 10.59
C ASP A 92 -3.75 10.23 9.44
N LYS A 93 -5.10 10.35 9.47
CA LYS A 93 -6.02 11.14 8.60
C LYS A 93 -5.92 10.96 7.07
N SER A 94 -4.78 10.54 6.56
CA SER A 94 -4.48 10.37 5.14
C SER A 94 -5.16 9.14 4.57
N TRP A 95 -5.49 8.12 5.38
CA TRP A 95 -6.18 6.93 4.89
C TRP A 95 -7.62 7.24 4.43
N GLN A 96 -8.31 8.17 5.10
CA GLN A 96 -9.69 8.57 4.76
C GLN A 96 -9.73 9.35 3.43
N GLU A 97 -8.74 10.21 3.21
CA GLU A 97 -8.54 10.87 1.93
C GLU A 97 -8.18 9.86 0.83
N LEU A 98 -7.37 8.85 1.15
CA LEU A 98 -7.04 7.75 0.26
C LEU A 98 -8.33 7.02 -0.15
N ALA A 99 -9.12 6.56 0.83
CA ALA A 99 -10.40 5.88 0.62
C ALA A 99 -11.40 6.71 -0.19
N SER A 100 -11.49 8.01 0.06
CA SER A 100 -12.37 8.90 -0.70
C SER A 100 -11.92 9.07 -2.17
N LYS A 101 -10.60 8.99 -2.44
CA LYS A 101 -10.02 9.19 -3.78
C LYS A 101 -9.91 7.90 -4.59
N VAL A 102 -9.71 6.74 -3.96
CA VAL A 102 -9.73 5.42 -4.62
C VAL A 102 -11.14 4.81 -4.72
N GLY A 103 -12.14 5.40 -4.06
CA GLY A 103 -13.53 4.94 -4.09
C GLY A 103 -13.71 3.57 -3.43
N GLY A 104 -14.93 3.04 -3.41
CA GLY A 104 -15.34 1.77 -2.75
C GLY A 104 -14.71 0.47 -3.30
N TRP A 105 -13.43 0.50 -3.64
CA TRP A 105 -12.63 -0.61 -4.13
C TRP A 105 -11.87 -1.35 -3.02
N PHE A 106 -11.75 -0.75 -1.84
CA PHE A 106 -11.35 -1.43 -0.59
C PHE A 106 -12.33 -2.55 -0.12
N VAL A 107 -13.32 -2.90 -0.96
CA VAL A 107 -14.39 -3.86 -0.68
C VAL A 107 -14.00 -5.29 -1.08
N SER A 108 -12.81 -5.51 -1.66
CA SER A 108 -12.27 -6.84 -1.96
C SER A 108 -11.01 -7.11 -1.13
N GLY A 109 -11.18 -7.81 -0.01
CA GLY A 109 -10.13 -8.09 0.98
C GLY A 109 -10.43 -7.45 2.34
N ASP A 110 -9.76 -7.94 3.39
CA ASP A 110 -9.82 -7.36 4.72
C ASP A 110 -8.86 -6.17 4.78
N ILE A 111 -9.38 -4.99 5.13
CA ILE A 111 -8.60 -3.75 5.15
C ILE A 111 -8.83 -3.03 6.47
N LYS A 112 -7.74 -2.67 7.15
CA LYS A 112 -7.80 -1.99 8.44
C LYS A 112 -6.75 -0.90 8.54
N SER A 113 -7.14 0.23 9.14
CA SER A 113 -6.24 1.35 9.41
C SER A 113 -5.67 1.28 10.82
N PHE A 114 -4.42 1.68 10.97
CA PHE A 114 -3.68 1.71 12.22
C PHE A 114 -2.91 3.02 12.32
N GLU A 115 -2.74 3.51 13.55
CA GLU A 115 -1.86 4.64 13.85
C GLU A 115 -0.41 4.18 14.02
N GLU A 116 -0.23 2.97 14.56
CA GLU A 116 1.07 2.37 14.87
C GLU A 116 1.44 1.26 13.88
N HIS A 117 2.71 1.24 13.46
CA HIS A 117 3.24 0.28 12.50
C HIS A 117 3.19 -1.15 13.05
N ASP A 118 3.56 -1.34 14.31
CA ASP A 118 3.61 -2.67 14.93
C ASP A 118 2.22 -3.30 15.02
N SER A 119 1.19 -2.53 15.40
CA SER A 119 -0.19 -3.02 15.43
C SER A 119 -0.72 -3.41 14.04
N ALA A 120 -0.25 -2.72 13.00
CA ALA A 120 -0.59 -3.05 11.62
C ALA A 120 0.02 -4.39 11.20
N ILE A 121 1.29 -4.62 11.56
CA ILE A 121 2.01 -5.87 11.32
C ILE A 121 1.37 -7.02 12.11
N GLU A 122 1.08 -6.83 13.40
CA GLU A 122 0.44 -7.85 14.25
C GLU A 122 -0.87 -8.35 13.63
N TRP A 123 -1.71 -7.45 13.14
CA TRP A 123 -2.97 -7.83 12.50
C TRP A 123 -2.80 -8.53 11.13
N LEU A 124 -1.72 -8.22 10.41
CA LEU A 124 -1.39 -8.92 9.16
C LEU A 124 -0.96 -10.37 9.44
N VAL A 125 -0.30 -10.63 10.57
CA VAL A 125 0.20 -11.97 10.92
C VAL A 125 -0.73 -12.80 11.81
N ASP A 126 -1.75 -12.17 12.41
CA ASP A 126 -2.88 -12.84 13.08
C ASP A 126 -3.67 -13.76 12.14
#